data_AF-A0A661EHE6-F1
#
_entry.id   AF-A0A661EHE6-F1
#
_cell.length_a   1.000
_cell.length_b   1.000
_cell.length_c   1.000
_cell.angle_alpha   90.00
_cell.angle_beta   90.00
_cell.angle_gamma   90.00
#
_symmetry.space_group_name_H-M   'P 1'
#
loop_
_entity.id
_entity.type
_entity.pdbx_description
1 polymer ?
#
loop_
_entity_poly.entity_id
_entity_poly.type
_entity_poly.pdbx_seq_one_letter_code
_entity_poly.pdbx_strand_id
1 'polypeptide(L)'
;MLKKQNIIIASLGTSAVALLFFIFFSPVWWVSLTAPQYPEVAFPDGIKINFHVNGVFNGCTKVKSAELTEDEALNCKHEMDAINHYVGMYPIAAGAPVERAMSPFIFALLAVMIIGFIMTDKKYRTIWLGSTGSLIILWATMVLFTEGGAEMQSSPYLNDVQTTMDLDDNEVHHLTGLEVIQRSYAESLARYFPTVEVKCEKYEPLMKYLKLYSSQNKEFLSLNDVLSANGVDNPALMGVFSKTYKKFKNKDNITTDVIQKDFMQACDKFAHTDSIPDVKRVEIIKNATIVVFAGLVFAILLLVIGGLKYKQIYWLLIIVPMMLPVFFVADYAGWLYWFGHNLSEFGAFTVKPFMPTVFGVGKVAQFATYSYPDYGFGLIMLVAVLTALMALLRYKENH
;
A
#
# COMPACT_ATOMS: atom_id res chain seq x y z
N MET A 1 -16.04 36.36 29.79
CA MET A 1 -16.51 35.14 29.08
C MET A 1 -15.49 34.65 28.05
N LEU A 2 -15.00 35.52 27.16
CA LEU A 2 -14.01 35.20 26.10
C LEU A 2 -12.73 34.46 26.58
N LYS A 3 -12.19 34.82 27.76
CA LYS A 3 -11.00 34.14 28.32
C LYS A 3 -11.28 32.68 28.73
N LYS A 4 -12.48 32.38 29.23
CA LYS A 4 -12.87 31.03 29.67
C LYS A 4 -13.11 30.09 28.49
N GLN A 5 -13.77 30.57 27.43
CA GLN A 5 -13.98 29.78 26.21
C GLN A 5 -12.67 29.48 25.47
N ASN A 6 -11.74 30.43 25.38
CA ASN A 6 -10.41 30.18 24.83
C ASN A 6 -9.62 29.10 25.58
N ILE A 7 -9.73 29.05 26.91
CA ILE A 7 -9.12 27.98 27.72
C ILE A 7 -9.75 26.62 27.39
N ILE A 8 -11.07 26.57 27.21
CA ILE A 8 -11.77 25.32 26.84
C ILE A 8 -11.31 24.85 25.45
N ILE A 9 -11.28 25.75 24.45
CA ILE A 9 -10.81 25.42 23.09
C ILE A 9 -9.36 24.94 23.13
N ALA A 10 -8.49 25.58 23.91
CA ALA A 10 -7.11 25.15 24.07
C ALA A 10 -7.02 23.76 24.70
N SER A 11 -7.77 23.47 25.76
CA SER A 11 -7.80 22.16 26.41
C SER A 11 -8.27 21.04 25.47
N LEU A 12 -9.35 21.28 24.71
CA LEU A 12 -9.85 20.34 23.71
C LEU A 12 -8.80 20.11 22.60
N GLY A 13 -8.17 21.18 22.12
CA GLY A 13 -7.17 21.12 21.07
C GLY A 13 -5.90 20.38 21.50
N THR A 14 -5.37 20.65 22.70
CA THR A 14 -4.23 19.91 23.25
C THR A 14 -4.57 18.42 23.43
N SER A 15 -5.79 18.11 23.88
CA SER A 15 -6.25 16.72 23.98
C SER A 15 -6.30 16.04 22.61
N ALA A 16 -6.82 16.72 21.59
CA ALA A 16 -6.88 16.19 20.22
C ALA A 16 -5.47 15.95 19.64
N VAL A 17 -4.50 16.84 19.90
CA VAL A 17 -3.10 16.65 19.49
C VAL A 17 -2.48 15.45 20.18
N ALA A 18 -2.72 15.26 21.49
CA ALA A 18 -2.24 14.08 22.20
C ALA A 18 -2.84 12.79 21.63
N LEU A 19 -4.13 12.79 21.30
CA LEU A 19 -4.78 11.65 20.65
C LEU A 19 -4.19 11.34 19.27
N LEU A 20 -3.87 12.35 18.44
CA LEU A 20 -3.21 12.14 17.15
C LEU A 20 -1.89 11.38 17.30
N PHE A 21 -1.11 11.70 18.34
CA PHE A 21 0.12 10.97 18.65
C PHE A 21 -0.17 9.49 18.96
N PHE A 22 -1.15 9.19 19.81
CA PHE A 22 -1.50 7.79 20.14
C PHE A 22 -2.08 7.02 18.95
N ILE A 23 -2.88 7.68 18.11
CA ILE A 23 -3.44 7.10 16.88
C ILE A 23 -2.32 6.58 15.97
N PHE A 24 -1.22 7.33 15.84
CA PHE A 24 -0.10 6.97 14.96
C PHE A 24 0.52 5.60 15.30
N PHE A 25 0.45 5.18 16.57
CA PHE A 25 1.00 3.90 17.03
C PHE A 25 -0.06 2.83 17.30
N SER A 26 -1.33 3.10 17.00
CA SER A 26 -2.45 2.20 17.31
C SER A 26 -3.00 1.51 16.06
N PRO A 27 -3.47 0.26 16.17
CA PRO A 27 -4.28 -0.37 15.14
C PRO A 27 -5.55 0.45 14.95
N VAL A 28 -5.81 0.83 13.71
CA VAL A 28 -7.00 1.60 13.32
C VAL A 28 -8.10 0.65 12.86
N TRP A 29 -7.73 -0.39 12.11
CA TRP A 29 -8.66 -1.36 11.55
C TRP A 29 -8.04 -2.74 11.60
N TRP A 30 -8.85 -3.79 11.69
CA TRP A 30 -8.35 -5.16 11.60
C TRP A 30 -9.15 -5.94 10.57
N VAL A 31 -8.46 -6.89 9.95
CA VAL A 31 -9.07 -7.88 9.06
C VAL A 31 -8.64 -9.27 9.50
N SER A 32 -9.58 -10.21 9.47
CA SER A 32 -9.30 -11.63 9.69
C SER A 32 -9.92 -12.50 8.60
N LEU A 33 -9.19 -13.54 8.20
CA LEU A 33 -9.70 -14.62 7.36
C LEU A 33 -9.82 -15.93 8.15
N THR A 34 -10.94 -16.62 7.98
CA THR A 34 -11.13 -17.98 8.49
C THR A 34 -11.47 -18.91 7.33
N ALA A 35 -10.93 -20.13 7.33
CA ALA A 35 -11.26 -21.17 6.36
C ALA A 35 -11.09 -22.57 6.99
N PRO A 36 -11.72 -23.61 6.43
CA PRO A 36 -11.61 -24.98 6.97
C PRO A 36 -10.19 -25.52 7.09
N GLN A 37 -9.26 -25.03 6.27
CA GLN A 37 -7.84 -25.43 6.28
C GLN A 37 -7.03 -24.75 7.39
N TYR A 38 -7.57 -23.70 8.01
CA TYR A 38 -6.94 -22.94 9.09
C TYR A 38 -7.72 -23.18 10.39
N PRO A 39 -7.38 -24.23 11.16
CA PRO A 39 -8.16 -24.64 12.32
C PRO A 39 -8.07 -23.63 13.46
N GLU A 40 -9.17 -23.45 14.20
CA GLU A 40 -9.26 -22.52 15.34
C GLU A 40 -8.23 -22.81 16.45
N VAL A 41 -7.75 -24.06 16.55
CA VAL A 41 -6.69 -24.44 17.52
C VAL A 41 -5.38 -23.72 17.22
N ALA A 42 -5.04 -23.50 15.94
CA ALA A 42 -3.84 -22.77 15.54
C ALA A 42 -4.13 -21.27 15.25
N PHE A 43 -5.33 -20.97 14.75
CA PHE A 43 -5.76 -19.62 14.37
C PHE A 43 -7.08 -19.26 15.07
N PRO A 44 -7.07 -19.02 16.40
CA PRO A 44 -8.30 -18.79 17.17
C PRO A 44 -9.07 -17.55 16.70
N ASP A 45 -8.34 -16.51 16.28
CA ASP A 45 -8.91 -15.28 15.73
C ASP A 45 -8.92 -15.28 14.19
N GLY A 46 -8.66 -16.43 13.55
CA GLY A 46 -8.32 -16.54 12.14
C GLY A 46 -6.95 -15.93 11.79
N ILE A 47 -6.69 -15.79 10.49
CA ILE A 47 -5.49 -15.13 9.98
C ILE A 47 -5.72 -13.63 10.08
N LYS A 48 -5.32 -13.06 11.22
CA LYS A 48 -5.60 -11.66 11.55
C LYS A 48 -4.42 -10.75 11.22
N ILE A 49 -4.72 -9.59 10.65
CA ILE A 49 -3.80 -8.48 10.42
C ILE A 49 -4.39 -7.17 10.96
N ASN A 50 -3.51 -6.26 11.35
CA ASN A 50 -3.88 -4.95 11.89
C ASN A 50 -3.35 -3.84 10.99
N PHE A 51 -4.25 -2.98 10.50
CA PHE A 51 -3.92 -1.79 9.74
C PHE A 51 -3.66 -0.62 10.69
N HIS A 52 -2.48 -0.04 10.56
CA HIS A 52 -2.10 1.21 11.20
C HIS A 52 -1.93 2.27 10.11
N VAL A 53 -1.91 3.54 10.48
CA VAL A 53 -1.69 4.64 9.51
C VAL A 53 -0.28 4.61 8.88
N ASN A 54 0.65 3.87 9.46
CA ASN A 54 2.06 3.77 9.05
C ASN A 54 2.46 2.36 8.56
N GLY A 55 1.60 1.35 8.64
CA GLY A 55 2.02 -0.04 8.43
C GLY A 55 0.88 -1.05 8.51
N VAL A 56 1.18 -2.29 8.14
CA VAL A 56 0.27 -3.44 8.33
C VAL A 56 1.00 -4.50 9.13
N PHE A 57 0.52 -4.76 10.34
CA PHE A 57 1.22 -5.58 11.32
C PHE A 57 0.51 -6.92 11.56
N ASN A 58 1.29 -7.88 12.05
CA ASN A 58 0.77 -9.18 12.44
C ASN A 58 -0.29 -9.04 13.54
N GLY A 59 -1.46 -9.63 13.34
CA GLY A 59 -2.55 -9.62 14.30
C GLY A 59 -2.73 -10.94 15.06
N CYS A 60 -1.95 -11.97 14.72
CA CYS A 60 -2.01 -13.26 15.40
C CYS A 60 -1.27 -13.24 16.74
N THR A 61 -1.82 -14.00 17.67
CA THR A 61 -1.31 -14.11 19.04
C THR A 61 -0.62 -15.46 19.25
N LYS A 62 0.32 -15.50 20.18
CA LYS A 62 1.04 -16.74 20.52
C LYS A 62 0.08 -17.75 21.13
N VAL A 63 -0.05 -18.92 20.50
CA VAL A 63 -0.93 -19.98 20.97
C VAL A 63 -0.19 -20.93 21.92
N LYS A 64 -0.82 -21.22 23.07
CA LYS A 64 -0.44 -22.31 23.97
C LYS A 64 -1.66 -23.17 24.24
N SER A 65 -1.68 -24.37 23.69
CA SER A 65 -2.74 -25.37 23.89
C SER A 65 -2.14 -26.74 24.22
N ALA A 66 -2.99 -27.70 24.60
CA ALA A 66 -2.56 -29.07 24.90
C ALA A 66 -2.03 -29.83 23.66
N GLU A 67 -2.37 -29.37 22.46
CA GLU A 67 -2.01 -30.01 21.18
C GLU A 67 -0.94 -29.23 20.40
N LEU A 68 -0.83 -27.91 20.63
CA LEU A 68 0.12 -27.02 19.96
C LEU A 68 0.71 -26.01 20.94
N THR A 69 2.04 -25.99 21.00
CA THR A 69 2.82 -24.94 21.69
C THR A 69 3.77 -24.33 20.68
N GLU A 70 3.59 -23.05 20.39
CA GLU A 70 4.51 -22.30 19.53
C GLU A 70 5.40 -21.40 20.38
N ASP A 71 6.66 -21.21 19.97
CA ASP A 71 7.62 -20.36 20.66
C ASP A 71 7.48 -18.88 20.28
N GLU A 72 6.90 -18.60 19.12
CA GLU A 72 6.59 -17.26 18.61
C GLU A 72 5.18 -17.24 18.02
N ALA A 73 4.59 -16.06 17.82
CA ALA A 73 3.29 -15.97 17.18
C ALA A 73 3.42 -16.23 15.67
N LEU A 74 2.51 -17.03 15.11
CA LEU A 74 2.38 -17.22 13.66
C LEU A 74 2.36 -15.88 12.91
N ASN A 75 3.06 -15.82 11.78
CA ASN A 75 3.09 -14.64 10.93
C ASN A 75 1.87 -14.61 10.00
N CYS A 76 0.75 -14.12 10.53
CA CYS A 76 -0.50 -14.05 9.77
C CYS A 76 -0.48 -13.03 8.63
N LYS A 77 0.44 -12.06 8.65
CA LYS A 77 0.68 -11.21 7.47
C LYS A 77 1.21 -12.04 6.29
N HIS A 78 2.17 -12.92 6.54
CA HIS A 78 2.71 -13.83 5.52
C HIS A 78 1.66 -14.83 5.01
N GLU A 79 0.88 -15.44 5.90
CA GLU A 79 -0.20 -16.36 5.52
C GLU A 79 -1.29 -15.67 4.68
N MET A 80 -1.64 -14.42 5.04
CA MET A 80 -2.58 -13.62 4.29
C MET A 80 -2.06 -13.32 2.87
N ASP A 81 -0.78 -12.96 2.74
CA ASP A 81 -0.14 -12.74 1.44
C ASP A 81 -0.07 -14.03 0.59
N ALA A 82 0.15 -15.18 1.22
CA ALA A 82 0.08 -16.47 0.55
C ALA A 82 -1.33 -16.72 -0.02
N ILE A 83 -2.38 -16.50 0.77
CA ILE A 83 -3.77 -16.63 0.31
C ILE A 83 -4.08 -15.65 -0.83
N ASN A 84 -3.65 -14.40 -0.68
CA ASN A 84 -3.82 -13.37 -1.71
C ASN A 84 -3.20 -13.83 -3.03
N HIS A 85 -1.98 -14.37 -2.99
CA HIS A 85 -1.33 -14.95 -4.17
C HIS A 85 -2.18 -16.07 -4.82
N TYR A 86 -2.77 -16.97 -4.04
CA TYR A 86 -3.61 -18.05 -4.60
C TYR A 86 -4.83 -17.52 -5.38
N VAL A 87 -5.40 -16.38 -4.99
CA VAL A 87 -6.57 -15.78 -5.65
C VAL A 87 -6.22 -14.65 -6.63
N GLY A 88 -4.93 -14.42 -6.88
CA GLY A 88 -4.47 -13.37 -7.80
C GLY A 88 -4.40 -11.97 -7.16
N MET A 89 -4.64 -11.82 -5.87
CA MET A 89 -4.46 -10.54 -5.17
C MET A 89 -2.99 -10.27 -4.89
N TYR A 90 -2.57 -9.01 -5.06
CA TYR A 90 -1.22 -8.58 -4.68
C TYR A 90 -0.99 -8.67 -3.16
N PRO A 91 0.27 -8.77 -2.70
CA PRO A 91 0.62 -8.63 -1.30
C PRO A 91 0.08 -7.36 -0.67
N ILE A 92 -0.23 -7.44 0.62
CA ILE A 92 -0.86 -6.36 1.36
C ILE A 92 0.03 -5.13 1.44
N ALA A 93 1.35 -5.32 1.41
CA ALA A 93 2.31 -4.22 1.39
C ALA A 93 2.25 -3.37 0.10
N ALA A 94 1.65 -3.87 -0.98
CA ALA A 94 1.38 -3.08 -2.19
C ALA A 94 0.27 -2.03 -1.97
N GLY A 95 -0.50 -2.13 -0.88
CA GLY A 95 -1.54 -1.19 -0.52
C GLY A 95 -1.01 0.03 0.24
N ALA A 96 -1.51 1.21 -0.13
CA ALA A 96 -1.22 2.49 0.51
C ALA A 96 0.28 2.84 0.67
N PRO A 97 1.16 2.56 -0.33
CA PRO A 97 2.60 2.72 -0.15
C PRO A 97 2.99 4.18 0.07
N VAL A 98 2.29 5.13 -0.56
CA VAL A 98 2.56 6.56 -0.43
C VAL A 98 1.98 7.10 0.88
N GLU A 99 0.73 6.75 1.17
CA GLU A 99 -0.01 7.23 2.34
C GLU A 99 0.68 6.81 3.62
N ARG A 100 1.13 5.56 3.71
CA ARG A 100 1.86 5.04 4.87
C ARG A 100 3.19 5.75 5.08
N ALA A 101 3.96 5.96 4.00
CA ALA A 101 5.25 6.64 4.06
C ALA A 101 5.12 8.13 4.39
N MET A 102 4.06 8.77 3.90
CA MET A 102 3.77 10.19 4.13
C MET A 102 3.02 10.47 5.43
N SER A 103 2.47 9.43 6.07
CA SER A 103 1.65 9.54 7.29
C SER A 103 2.28 10.34 8.44
N PRO A 104 3.59 10.24 8.76
CA PRO A 104 4.15 11.01 9.88
C PRO A 104 4.11 12.52 9.62
N PHE A 105 4.38 12.95 8.38
CA PHE A 105 4.34 14.36 7.99
C PHE A 105 2.91 14.90 7.98
N ILE A 106 1.96 14.08 7.51
CA ILE A 106 0.53 14.43 7.50
C ILE A 106 0.03 14.56 8.94
N PHE A 107 0.32 13.61 9.83
CA PHE A 107 -0.08 13.69 11.23
C PHE A 107 0.56 14.87 11.96
N ALA A 108 1.84 15.16 11.69
CA ALA A 108 2.50 16.36 12.20
C ALA A 108 1.80 17.64 11.72
N LEU A 109 1.41 17.71 10.44
CA LEU A 109 0.66 18.84 9.90
C LEU A 109 -0.71 18.98 10.55
N LEU A 110 -1.46 17.89 10.76
CA LEU A 110 -2.74 17.91 11.46
C LEU A 110 -2.60 18.46 12.89
N ALA A 111 -1.55 18.07 13.63
CA ALA A 111 -1.26 18.62 14.95
C ALA A 111 -0.95 20.12 14.89
N VAL A 112 -0.12 20.56 13.93
CA VAL A 112 0.19 21.97 13.68
C VAL A 112 -1.07 22.78 13.36
N MET A 113 -2.00 22.20 12.58
CA MET A 113 -3.27 22.83 12.21
C MET A 113 -4.17 23.03 13.43
N ILE A 114 -4.33 22.00 14.27
CA ILE A 114 -5.13 22.10 15.51
C ILE A 114 -4.54 23.18 16.44
N ILE A 115 -3.22 23.20 16.63
CA ILE A 115 -2.56 24.23 17.45
C ILE A 115 -2.73 25.63 16.83
N GLY A 116 -2.61 25.73 15.50
CA GLY A 116 -2.86 26.96 14.78
C GLY A 116 -4.30 27.47 14.96
N PHE A 117 -5.28 26.59 15.06
CA PHE A 117 -6.68 26.97 15.30
C PHE A 117 -6.91 27.53 16.71
N ILE A 118 -6.19 27.03 17.71
CA ILE A 118 -6.22 27.55 19.10
C ILE A 118 -5.77 29.02 19.12
N MET A 119 -4.79 29.38 18.28
CA MET A 119 -4.23 30.73 18.20
C MET A 119 -5.21 31.73 17.55
N THR A 120 -5.74 32.65 18.35
CA THR A 120 -6.66 33.70 17.89
C THR A 120 -5.94 34.84 17.19
N ASP A 121 -4.73 35.17 17.63
CA ASP A 121 -3.93 36.23 17.03
C ASP A 121 -3.32 35.78 15.70
N LYS A 122 -3.63 36.53 14.64
CA LYS A 122 -3.21 36.24 13.27
C LYS A 122 -1.69 36.24 13.11
N LYS A 123 -0.96 37.13 13.80
CA LYS A 123 0.50 37.24 13.70
C LYS A 123 1.16 35.98 14.27
N TYR A 124 0.81 35.61 15.50
CA TYR A 124 1.39 34.43 16.15
C TYR A 124 0.99 33.14 15.45
N ARG A 125 -0.26 33.02 15.00
CA ARG A 125 -0.72 31.88 14.21
C ARG A 125 0.08 31.72 12.92
N THR A 126 0.32 32.81 12.19
CA THR A 126 1.07 32.74 10.93
C THR A 126 2.53 32.37 11.18
N ILE A 127 3.15 32.93 12.23
CA ILE A 127 4.52 32.57 12.63
C ILE A 127 4.60 31.08 12.97
N TRP A 128 3.64 30.56 13.74
CA TRP A 128 3.55 29.14 14.09
C TRP A 128 3.43 28.24 12.86
N LEU A 129 2.45 28.51 11.99
CA LEU A 129 2.24 27.73 10.76
C LEU A 129 3.46 27.79 9.84
N GLY A 130 4.09 28.97 9.72
CA GLY A 130 5.28 29.17 8.90
C GLY A 130 6.50 28.43 9.43
N SER A 131 6.80 28.54 10.73
CA SER A 131 7.98 27.90 11.33
C SER A 131 7.83 26.38 11.37
N THR A 132 6.71 25.87 11.89
CA THR A 132 6.48 24.42 12.02
C THR A 132 6.22 23.76 10.67
N GLY A 133 5.50 24.43 9.76
CA GLY A 133 5.35 23.96 8.39
C GLY A 133 6.68 23.85 7.65
N SER A 134 7.58 24.83 7.81
CA SER A 134 8.93 24.74 7.23
C SER A 134 9.75 23.59 7.81
N LEU A 135 9.62 23.32 9.12
CA LEU A 135 10.27 22.16 9.74
C LEU A 135 9.74 20.84 9.18
N ILE A 136 8.42 20.72 8.97
CA ILE A 136 7.82 19.53 8.35
C ILE A 136 8.33 19.35 6.91
N ILE A 137 8.37 20.42 6.11
CA ILE A 137 8.89 20.36 4.73
C ILE A 137 10.35 19.95 4.73
N LEU A 138 11.18 20.53 5.60
CA LEU A 138 12.59 20.18 5.71
C LEU A 138 12.76 18.72 6.11
N TRP A 139 12.04 18.26 7.13
CA TRP A 139 12.06 16.86 7.57
C TRP A 139 11.64 15.90 6.46
N ALA A 140 10.52 16.17 5.78
CA ALA A 140 10.07 15.35 4.65
C ALA A 140 11.06 15.36 3.48
N THR A 141 11.71 16.49 3.23
CA THR A 141 12.75 16.60 2.19
C THR A 141 13.97 15.74 2.53
N MET A 142 14.44 15.79 3.77
CA MET A 142 15.56 14.96 4.24
C MET A 142 15.19 13.47 4.13
N VAL A 143 14.01 13.09 4.61
CA VAL A 143 13.57 11.69 4.52
C VAL A 143 13.49 11.20 3.08
N LEU A 144 12.83 11.95 2.19
CA LEU A 144 12.52 11.46 0.84
C LEU A 144 13.68 11.54 -0.15
N PHE A 145 14.57 12.54 -0.03
CA PHE A 145 15.50 12.88 -1.11
C PHE A 145 16.98 12.85 -0.71
N THR A 146 17.33 12.72 0.56
CA THR A 146 18.75 12.62 0.98
C THR A 146 19.14 11.18 1.24
N GLU A 147 20.34 10.80 0.82
CA GLU A 147 20.97 9.52 1.15
C GLU A 147 21.04 9.36 2.67
N GLY A 148 20.70 8.18 3.18
CA GLY A 148 20.51 8.00 4.62
C GLY A 148 19.17 8.48 5.18
N GLY A 149 18.33 9.12 4.37
CA GLY A 149 17.06 9.72 4.81
C GLY A 149 16.05 8.72 5.35
N ALA A 150 16.14 7.44 4.95
CA ALA A 150 15.30 6.38 5.48
C ALA A 150 15.39 6.25 7.02
N GLU A 151 16.56 6.48 7.63
CA GLU A 151 16.74 6.44 9.09
C GLU A 151 15.88 7.46 9.84
N MET A 152 15.54 8.57 9.19
CA MET A 152 14.72 9.64 9.77
C MET A 152 13.22 9.36 9.66
N GLN A 153 12.85 8.19 9.17
CA GLN A 153 11.48 7.72 9.08
C GLN A 153 11.02 7.07 10.40
N SER A 154 9.71 6.94 10.60
CA SER A 154 9.16 6.30 11.80
C SER A 154 9.54 4.82 11.87
N SER A 155 9.95 4.36 13.05
CA SER A 155 10.34 2.97 13.29
C SER A 155 9.25 1.95 12.91
N PRO A 156 7.94 2.18 13.16
CA PRO A 156 6.90 1.25 12.72
C PRO A 156 6.83 1.10 11.20
N TYR A 157 7.01 2.19 10.44
CA TYR A 157 7.03 2.12 8.97
C TYR A 157 8.25 1.33 8.47
N LEU A 158 9.44 1.62 9.01
CA LEU A 158 10.66 0.90 8.63
C LEU A 158 10.54 -0.59 8.94
N ASN A 159 10.04 -0.95 10.12
CA ASN A 159 9.82 -2.33 10.51
C ASN A 159 8.88 -3.07 9.54
N ASP A 160 7.78 -2.42 9.13
CA ASP A 160 6.86 -3.02 8.15
C ASP A 160 7.54 -3.26 6.80
N VAL A 161 8.31 -2.28 6.31
CA VAL A 161 8.99 -2.37 5.02
C VAL A 161 10.11 -3.40 5.05
N GLN A 162 10.90 -3.45 6.11
CA GLN A 162 11.96 -4.46 6.31
C GLN A 162 11.36 -5.87 6.34
N THR A 163 10.30 -6.08 7.13
CA THR A 163 9.58 -7.36 7.17
C THR A 163 8.99 -7.71 5.80
N THR A 164 8.54 -6.70 5.06
CA THR A 164 8.04 -6.91 3.71
C THR A 164 9.17 -7.34 2.81
N MET A 165 10.31 -6.65 2.77
CA MET A 165 11.38 -6.91 1.82
C MET A 165 12.35 -8.03 2.21
N ASP A 166 12.17 -8.62 3.40
CA ASP A 166 13.11 -9.59 4.00
C ASP A 166 14.55 -9.06 4.03
N LEU A 167 14.70 -7.79 4.43
CA LEU A 167 15.98 -7.09 4.52
C LEU A 167 16.45 -6.95 5.96
N ASP A 168 17.77 -7.00 6.14
CA ASP A 168 18.42 -6.64 7.41
C ASP A 168 18.37 -5.12 7.66
N ASP A 169 18.49 -4.70 8.92
CA ASP A 169 18.42 -3.29 9.33
C ASP A 169 19.37 -2.38 8.53
N ASN A 170 20.61 -2.84 8.33
CA ASN A 170 21.68 -2.09 7.67
C ASN A 170 21.45 -1.87 6.16
N GLU A 171 20.58 -2.69 5.53
CA GLU A 171 20.33 -2.62 4.09
C GLU A 171 19.35 -1.52 3.72
N VAL A 172 18.56 -1.02 4.68
CA VAL A 172 17.60 0.07 4.46
C VAL A 172 18.20 1.43 4.81
N HIS A 173 19.17 1.47 5.74
CA HIS A 173 19.70 2.70 6.32
C HIS A 173 20.32 3.67 5.31
N HIS A 174 21.03 3.19 4.30
CA HIS A 174 21.68 4.04 3.29
C HIS A 174 20.69 4.63 2.26
N LEU A 175 19.47 4.12 2.20
CA LEU A 175 18.49 4.48 1.17
C LEU A 175 17.85 5.84 1.46
N THR A 176 17.45 6.51 0.37
CA THR A 176 16.46 7.59 0.46
C THR A 176 15.08 7.01 0.76
N GLY A 177 14.19 7.79 1.39
CA GLY A 177 12.81 7.36 1.63
C GLY A 177 12.05 7.06 0.35
N LEU A 178 12.36 7.75 -0.76
CA LEU A 178 11.76 7.46 -2.07
C LEU A 178 12.21 6.09 -2.60
N GLU A 179 13.49 5.75 -2.46
CA GLU A 179 14.00 4.43 -2.83
C GLU A 179 13.39 3.32 -1.96
N VAL A 180 13.19 3.56 -0.67
CA VAL A 180 12.51 2.60 0.22
C VAL A 180 11.10 2.31 -0.29
N ILE A 181 10.31 3.35 -0.62
CA ILE A 181 8.96 3.18 -1.19
C ILE A 181 9.03 2.40 -2.51
N GLN A 182 9.95 2.78 -3.41
CA GLN A 182 10.08 2.13 -4.71
C GLN A 182 10.48 0.66 -4.61
N ARG A 183 11.50 0.36 -3.80
CA ARG A 183 12.01 -1.02 -3.64
C ARG A 183 10.98 -1.89 -2.91
N SER A 184 10.36 -1.38 -1.85
CA SER A 184 9.31 -2.10 -1.12
C SER A 184 8.11 -2.42 -2.02
N TYR A 185 7.67 -1.45 -2.82
CA TYR A 185 6.57 -1.64 -3.76
C TYR A 185 6.94 -2.58 -4.91
N ALA A 186 8.13 -2.43 -5.49
CA ALA A 186 8.64 -3.32 -6.54
C ALA A 186 8.71 -4.77 -6.05
N GLU A 187 9.27 -4.97 -4.86
CA GLU A 187 9.39 -6.26 -4.20
C GLU A 187 8.01 -6.86 -3.89
N SER A 188 7.05 -6.04 -3.43
CA SER A 188 5.67 -6.47 -3.22
C SER A 188 4.97 -6.91 -4.51
N LEU A 189 5.20 -6.23 -5.64
CA LEU A 189 4.63 -6.63 -6.93
C LEU A 189 5.30 -7.91 -7.48
N ALA A 190 6.63 -7.96 -7.40
CA ALA A 190 7.43 -9.01 -8.02
C ALA A 190 7.42 -10.33 -7.24
N ARG A 191 7.14 -10.31 -5.93
CA ARG A 191 7.19 -11.50 -5.06
C ARG A 191 6.40 -12.70 -5.59
N TYR A 192 5.25 -12.43 -6.18
CA TYR A 192 4.31 -13.47 -6.58
C TYR A 192 3.91 -13.40 -8.05
N PHE A 193 3.92 -12.20 -8.64
CA PHE A 193 3.45 -11.97 -10.00
C PHE A 193 4.42 -11.05 -10.75
N PRO A 194 5.67 -11.48 -11.02
CA PRO A 194 6.63 -10.64 -11.72
C PRO A 194 6.11 -10.34 -13.14
N THR A 195 5.63 -9.11 -13.35
CA THR A 195 5.23 -8.65 -14.68
C THR A 195 6.50 -8.16 -15.38
N VAL A 196 7.09 -9.05 -16.15
CA VAL A 196 8.26 -8.68 -16.97
C VAL A 196 7.74 -7.85 -18.15
N GLU A 197 8.36 -6.70 -18.41
CA GLU A 197 8.19 -6.01 -19.68
C GLU A 197 8.75 -6.90 -20.80
N VAL A 198 7.90 -7.73 -21.38
CA VAL A 198 8.29 -8.64 -22.45
C VAL A 198 8.20 -7.91 -23.77
N LYS A 199 9.35 -7.56 -24.35
CA LYS A 199 9.45 -7.16 -25.75
C LYS A 199 9.34 -8.40 -26.63
N CYS A 200 8.11 -8.81 -26.96
CA CYS A 200 7.83 -10.05 -27.68
C CYS A 200 8.59 -10.18 -29.01
N GLU A 201 8.84 -9.05 -29.69
CA GLU A 201 9.67 -8.98 -30.92
C GLU A 201 11.09 -9.56 -30.73
N LYS A 202 11.69 -9.43 -29.54
CA LYS A 202 13.01 -10.00 -29.23
C LYS A 202 13.04 -11.52 -29.41
N TYR A 203 11.91 -12.18 -29.19
CA TYR A 203 11.79 -13.63 -29.13
C TYR A 203 11.24 -14.25 -30.42
N GLU A 204 10.77 -13.43 -31.37
CA GLU A 204 10.29 -13.86 -32.69
C GLU A 204 11.28 -14.79 -33.42
N PRO A 205 12.61 -14.56 -33.41
CA PRO A 205 13.57 -15.45 -34.09
C PRO A 205 13.61 -16.86 -33.51
N LEU A 206 13.22 -17.04 -32.25
CA LEU A 206 13.31 -18.33 -31.56
C LEU A 206 12.27 -19.35 -32.07
N MET A 207 11.23 -18.89 -32.79
CA MET A 207 10.19 -19.76 -33.35
C MET A 207 10.73 -20.78 -34.35
N LYS A 208 11.87 -20.47 -34.98
CA LYS A 208 12.59 -21.42 -35.83
C LYS A 208 13.03 -22.67 -35.07
N TYR A 209 13.47 -22.53 -33.81
CA TYR A 209 13.86 -23.66 -32.97
C TYR A 209 12.64 -24.49 -32.57
N LEU A 210 11.52 -23.85 -32.22
CA LEU A 210 10.27 -24.55 -31.91
C LEU A 210 9.81 -25.41 -33.09
N LYS A 211 9.86 -24.87 -34.31
CA LYS A 211 9.53 -25.62 -35.53
C LYS A 211 10.46 -26.81 -35.74
N LEU A 212 11.78 -26.59 -35.65
CA LEU A 212 12.79 -27.62 -35.85
C LEU A 212 12.65 -28.78 -34.86
N TYR A 213 12.43 -28.47 -33.59
CA TYR A 213 12.30 -29.47 -32.54
C TYR A 213 10.93 -30.17 -32.58
N SER A 214 9.88 -29.47 -33.02
CA SER A 214 8.57 -30.06 -33.29
C SER A 214 8.64 -31.07 -34.44
N SER A 215 9.30 -30.72 -35.56
CA SER A 215 9.42 -31.63 -36.71
C SER A 215 10.31 -32.85 -36.44
N GLN A 216 11.24 -32.74 -35.50
CA GLN A 216 12.05 -33.86 -35.01
C GLN A 216 11.38 -34.67 -33.90
N ASN A 217 10.12 -34.36 -33.55
CA ASN A 217 9.36 -35.00 -32.47
C ASN A 217 10.11 -35.05 -31.12
N LYS A 218 10.92 -34.03 -30.82
CA LYS A 218 11.63 -33.93 -29.55
C LYS A 218 10.68 -33.56 -28.40
N GLU A 219 11.17 -33.63 -27.17
CA GLU A 219 10.44 -33.10 -26.01
C GLU A 219 10.71 -31.61 -25.84
N PHE A 220 9.72 -30.86 -25.34
CA PHE A 220 9.88 -29.42 -25.09
C PHE A 220 11.04 -29.12 -24.14
N LEU A 221 11.30 -29.99 -23.16
CA LEU A 221 12.41 -29.86 -22.21
C LEU A 221 13.77 -29.68 -22.90
N SER A 222 13.95 -30.26 -24.09
CA SER A 222 15.20 -30.13 -24.87
C SER A 222 15.41 -28.73 -25.48
N LEU A 223 14.41 -27.85 -25.44
CA LEU A 223 14.52 -26.44 -25.82
C LEU A 223 14.93 -25.54 -24.66
N ASN A 224 14.91 -26.03 -23.41
CA ASN A 224 15.13 -25.18 -22.24
C ASN A 224 16.47 -24.43 -22.31
N ASP A 225 17.56 -25.13 -22.60
CA ASP A 225 18.89 -24.51 -22.67
C ASP A 225 18.98 -23.43 -23.75
N VAL A 226 18.33 -23.66 -24.90
CA VAL A 226 18.31 -22.70 -26.02
C VAL A 226 17.48 -21.47 -25.67
N LEU A 227 16.34 -21.67 -25.02
CA LEU A 227 15.45 -20.59 -24.60
C LEU A 227 16.10 -19.75 -23.50
N SER A 228 16.66 -20.39 -22.47
CA SER A 228 17.38 -19.72 -21.39
C SER A 228 18.61 -18.96 -21.88
N ALA A 229 19.40 -19.53 -22.80
CA ALA A 229 20.53 -18.83 -23.41
C ALA A 229 20.14 -17.54 -24.18
N ASN A 230 18.86 -17.38 -24.53
CA ASN A 230 18.32 -16.20 -25.20
C ASN A 230 17.49 -15.30 -24.26
N GLY A 231 17.61 -15.49 -22.95
CA GLY A 231 16.96 -14.69 -21.92
C GLY A 231 15.48 -15.00 -21.74
N VAL A 232 15.10 -16.28 -21.90
CA VAL A 232 13.78 -16.83 -21.56
C VAL A 232 13.93 -17.61 -20.25
N ASP A 233 14.14 -16.87 -19.16
CA ASP A 233 14.39 -17.47 -17.83
C ASP A 233 13.17 -17.35 -16.92
N ASN A 234 12.16 -16.57 -17.34
CA ASN A 234 10.91 -16.41 -16.62
C ASN A 234 9.99 -17.64 -16.83
N PRO A 235 9.53 -18.33 -15.76
CA PRO A 235 8.67 -19.52 -15.86
C PRO A 235 7.36 -19.28 -16.62
N ALA A 236 6.78 -18.09 -16.52
CA ALA A 236 5.54 -17.72 -17.16
C ALA A 236 5.74 -17.48 -18.67
N LEU A 237 6.83 -16.79 -19.06
CA LEU A 237 7.24 -16.68 -20.47
C LEU A 237 7.56 -18.07 -21.04
N MET A 238 8.25 -18.92 -20.28
CA MET A 238 8.49 -20.33 -20.63
C MET A 238 7.19 -21.11 -20.85
N GLY A 239 6.15 -20.79 -20.07
CA GLY A 239 4.79 -21.28 -20.25
C GLY A 239 4.17 -20.89 -21.60
N VAL A 240 4.38 -19.65 -22.07
CA VAL A 240 3.95 -19.20 -23.41
C VAL A 240 4.64 -20.02 -24.51
N PHE A 241 5.95 -20.23 -24.40
CA PHE A 241 6.70 -21.08 -25.32
C PHE A 241 6.21 -22.53 -25.30
N SER A 242 5.99 -23.11 -24.11
CA SER A 242 5.49 -24.48 -23.95
C SER A 242 4.11 -24.65 -24.58
N LYS A 243 3.20 -23.69 -24.36
CA LYS A 243 1.84 -23.69 -24.91
C LYS A 243 1.86 -23.60 -26.44
N THR A 244 2.69 -22.70 -26.98
CA THR A 244 2.90 -22.55 -28.42
C THR A 244 3.46 -23.85 -29.02
N TYR A 245 4.50 -24.41 -28.40
CA TYR A 245 5.10 -25.67 -28.84
C TYR A 245 4.10 -26.83 -28.85
N LYS A 246 3.34 -27.02 -27.77
CA LYS A 246 2.31 -28.08 -27.68
C LYS A 246 1.23 -27.93 -28.76
N LYS A 247 0.85 -26.70 -29.10
CA LYS A 247 -0.18 -26.42 -30.13
C LYS A 247 0.25 -26.78 -31.55
N PHE A 248 1.55 -26.70 -31.83
CA PHE A 248 2.13 -26.98 -33.15
C PHE A 248 2.93 -28.28 -33.22
N LYS A 249 3.05 -29.01 -32.10
CA LYS A 249 3.61 -30.37 -32.09
C LYS A 249 2.75 -31.29 -32.96
N ASN A 250 3.39 -32.09 -33.82
CA ASN A 250 2.76 -33.08 -34.70
C ASN A 250 1.80 -32.51 -35.76
N LYS A 251 1.94 -31.23 -36.13
CA LYS A 251 1.20 -30.66 -37.26
C LYS A 251 2.09 -30.52 -38.49
N ASP A 252 1.68 -31.15 -39.58
CA ASP A 252 2.39 -31.12 -40.86
C ASP A 252 2.13 -29.81 -41.64
N ASN A 253 3.07 -29.40 -42.50
CA ASN A 253 2.98 -28.25 -43.42
C ASN A 253 2.80 -26.86 -42.78
N ILE A 254 3.24 -26.66 -41.53
CA ILE A 254 3.17 -25.35 -40.87
C ILE A 254 4.40 -24.48 -41.16
N THR A 255 4.18 -23.23 -41.58
CA THR A 255 5.24 -22.24 -41.80
C THR A 255 5.69 -21.61 -40.49
N THR A 256 6.93 -21.11 -40.47
CA THR A 256 7.46 -20.41 -39.27
C THR A 256 6.62 -19.18 -38.95
N ASP A 257 6.14 -18.48 -39.97
CA ASP A 257 5.30 -17.27 -39.84
C ASP A 257 3.99 -17.52 -39.09
N VAL A 258 3.39 -18.69 -39.25
CA VAL A 258 2.16 -19.07 -38.52
C VAL A 258 2.47 -19.29 -37.03
N ILE A 259 3.60 -19.92 -36.72
CA ILE A 259 4.05 -20.13 -35.34
C ILE A 259 4.42 -18.79 -34.71
N GLN A 260 5.11 -17.91 -35.46
CA GLN A 260 5.45 -16.56 -35.03
C GLN A 260 4.21 -15.73 -34.74
N LYS A 261 3.23 -15.69 -35.64
CA LYS A 261 2.00 -14.94 -35.42
C LYS A 261 1.24 -15.41 -34.17
N ASP A 262 1.16 -16.73 -33.97
CA ASP A 262 0.47 -17.30 -32.81
C ASP A 262 1.22 -17.04 -31.50
N PHE A 263 2.55 -17.20 -31.53
CA PHE A 263 3.42 -16.85 -30.41
C PHE A 263 3.31 -15.38 -30.08
N MET A 264 3.39 -14.48 -31.06
CA MET A 264 3.27 -13.04 -30.87
C MET A 264 1.91 -12.70 -30.28
N GLN A 265 0.81 -13.30 -30.77
CA GLN A 265 -0.51 -13.07 -30.16
C GLN A 265 -0.58 -13.58 -28.71
N ALA A 266 0.03 -14.73 -28.40
CA ALA A 266 0.05 -15.27 -27.04
C ALA A 266 1.00 -14.50 -26.11
N CYS A 267 2.13 -14.03 -26.64
CA CYS A 267 3.14 -13.25 -25.95
C CYS A 267 2.66 -11.82 -25.72
N ASP A 268 2.05 -11.17 -26.71
CA ASP A 268 1.44 -9.84 -26.57
C ASP A 268 0.26 -9.92 -25.60
N LYS A 269 -0.55 -10.97 -25.69
CA LYS A 269 -1.58 -11.22 -24.67
C LYS A 269 -0.90 -11.34 -23.31
N PHE A 270 0.07 -12.22 -23.11
CA PHE A 270 0.82 -12.34 -21.85
C PHE A 270 1.44 -11.01 -21.37
N ALA A 271 2.03 -10.24 -22.27
CA ALA A 271 2.64 -8.94 -22.01
C ALA A 271 1.62 -7.81 -21.77
N HIS A 272 0.35 -8.02 -22.09
CA HIS A 272 -0.73 -7.04 -21.96
C HIS A 272 -1.86 -7.49 -21.01
N THR A 273 -1.79 -8.72 -20.50
CA THR A 273 -2.84 -9.32 -19.67
C THR A 273 -2.75 -8.82 -18.24
N ASP A 274 -1.55 -8.52 -17.73
CA ASP A 274 -1.41 -7.68 -16.54
C ASP A 274 -1.14 -6.24 -17.01
N SER A 275 -2.20 -5.44 -17.08
CA SER A 275 -2.15 -4.02 -17.42
C SER A 275 -1.06 -3.28 -16.62
N ILE A 276 -0.22 -2.46 -17.28
CA ILE A 276 0.92 -1.71 -16.72
C ILE A 276 2.02 -2.62 -16.11
N PRO A 277 3.21 -2.73 -16.76
CA PRO A 277 4.36 -3.45 -16.20
C PRO A 277 4.78 -2.93 -14.81
N ASP A 278 5.35 -3.79 -13.97
CA ASP A 278 5.74 -3.45 -12.58
C ASP A 278 6.69 -2.25 -12.55
N VAL A 279 7.64 -2.19 -13.50
CA VAL A 279 8.56 -1.04 -13.66
C VAL A 279 7.79 0.27 -13.79
N LYS A 280 6.72 0.28 -14.60
CA LYS A 280 5.88 1.46 -14.80
C LYS A 280 4.98 1.73 -13.59
N ARG A 281 4.52 0.70 -12.87
CA ARG A 281 3.78 0.86 -11.60
C ARG A 281 4.67 1.51 -10.54
N VAL A 282 5.91 1.07 -10.42
CA VAL A 282 6.92 1.64 -9.51
C VAL A 282 7.22 3.10 -9.87
N GLU A 283 7.32 3.42 -11.17
CA GLU A 283 7.47 4.81 -11.63
C GLU A 283 6.24 5.67 -11.28
N ILE A 284 5.03 5.12 -11.45
CA ILE A 284 3.79 5.80 -11.05
C ILE A 284 3.78 6.07 -9.55
N ILE A 285 4.14 5.10 -8.70
CA ILE A 285 4.20 5.30 -7.24
C ILE A 285 5.26 6.34 -6.85
N LYS A 286 6.43 6.33 -7.50
CA LYS A 286 7.45 7.37 -7.31
C LYS A 286 6.89 8.76 -7.63
N ASN A 287 6.27 8.91 -8.80
CA ASN A 287 5.70 10.19 -9.22
C ASN A 287 4.53 10.61 -8.31
N ALA A 288 3.68 9.68 -7.89
CA ALA A 288 2.61 9.92 -6.92
C ALA A 288 3.18 10.42 -5.59
N THR A 289 4.28 9.83 -5.09
CA THR A 289 4.97 10.29 -3.88
C THR A 289 5.43 11.74 -4.01
N ILE A 290 6.05 12.09 -5.15
CA ILE A 290 6.48 13.47 -5.42
C ILE A 290 5.28 14.43 -5.48
N VAL A 291 4.18 14.01 -6.10
CA VAL A 291 2.94 14.79 -6.18
C VAL A 291 2.33 15.00 -4.79
N VAL A 292 2.29 13.97 -3.94
CA VAL A 292 1.79 14.06 -2.56
C VAL A 292 2.69 14.98 -1.72
N PHE A 293 4.02 14.88 -1.87
CA PHE A 293 4.96 15.80 -1.24
C PHE A 293 4.75 17.25 -1.71
N ALA A 294 4.60 17.48 -3.01
CA ALA A 294 4.28 18.80 -3.55
C ALA A 294 2.92 19.32 -3.04
N GLY A 295 1.94 18.43 -2.91
CA GLY A 295 0.64 18.71 -2.29
C GLY A 295 0.76 19.12 -0.82
N LEU A 296 1.64 18.46 -0.05
CA LEU A 296 1.95 18.82 1.34
C LEU A 296 2.57 20.23 1.42
N VAL A 297 3.58 20.52 0.59
CA VAL A 297 4.20 21.85 0.49
C VAL A 297 3.17 22.90 0.12
N PHE A 298 2.34 22.63 -0.90
CA PHE A 298 1.27 23.52 -1.32
C PHE A 298 0.26 23.78 -0.22
N ALA A 299 -0.18 22.74 0.51
CA ALA A 299 -1.10 22.86 1.63
C ALA A 299 -0.52 23.77 2.72
N ILE A 300 0.76 23.60 3.09
CA ILE A 300 1.43 24.46 4.07
C ILE A 300 1.50 25.90 3.58
N LEU A 301 1.91 26.14 2.33
CA LEU A 301 1.94 27.49 1.75
C LEU A 301 0.56 28.12 1.69
N LEU A 302 -0.48 27.35 1.36
CA LEU A 302 -1.88 27.79 1.37
C LEU A 302 -2.32 28.19 2.77
N LEU A 303 -1.98 27.43 3.80
CA LEU A 303 -2.32 27.76 5.19
C LEU A 303 -1.60 29.03 5.67
N VAL A 304 -0.33 29.22 5.29
CA VAL A 304 0.47 30.40 5.68
C VAL A 304 0.05 31.65 4.90
N ILE A 305 0.14 31.63 3.56
CA ILE A 305 -0.16 32.79 2.70
C ILE A 305 -1.66 33.06 2.66
N GLY A 306 -2.46 32.00 2.56
CA GLY A 306 -3.90 32.11 2.55
C GLY A 306 -4.45 32.58 3.90
N GLY A 307 -3.89 32.10 5.01
CA GLY A 307 -4.22 32.59 6.35
C GLY A 307 -3.91 34.08 6.57
N LEU A 308 -2.99 34.65 5.78
CA LEU A 308 -2.70 36.09 5.74
C LEU A 308 -3.72 36.89 4.94
N LYS A 309 -4.31 36.34 3.86
CA LYS A 309 -5.17 37.09 2.94
C LYS A 309 -6.67 36.85 3.16
N TYR A 310 -7.07 35.63 3.47
CA TYR A 310 -8.46 35.21 3.44
C TYR A 310 -8.92 34.65 4.80
N LYS A 311 -9.99 35.23 5.35
CA LYS A 311 -10.54 34.80 6.65
C LYS A 311 -11.12 33.39 6.61
N GLN A 312 -11.57 32.93 5.44
CA GLN A 312 -12.17 31.61 5.23
C GLN A 312 -11.14 30.47 5.41
N ILE A 313 -9.87 30.70 5.04
CA ILE A 313 -8.80 29.70 5.13
C ILE A 313 -8.51 29.30 6.58
N TYR A 314 -8.83 30.16 7.54
CA TYR A 314 -8.76 29.83 8.96
C TYR A 314 -9.55 28.56 9.32
N TRP A 315 -10.71 28.33 8.70
CA TRP A 315 -11.55 27.17 9.00
C TRP A 315 -10.97 25.85 8.48
N LEU A 316 -10.07 25.89 7.50
CA LEU A 316 -9.37 24.67 7.04
C LEU A 316 -8.54 24.05 8.16
N LEU A 317 -8.03 24.86 9.10
CA LEU A 317 -7.25 24.39 10.26
C LEU A 317 -8.01 23.42 11.16
N ILE A 318 -9.35 23.46 11.14
CA ILE A 318 -10.19 22.58 11.96
C ILE A 318 -11.02 21.61 11.15
N ILE A 319 -11.46 21.98 9.94
CA ILE A 319 -12.26 21.10 9.07
C ILE A 319 -11.43 19.91 8.60
N VAL A 320 -10.15 20.10 8.24
CA VAL A 320 -9.32 19.00 7.73
C VAL A 320 -9.07 17.94 8.81
N PRO A 321 -8.61 18.27 10.05
CA PRO A 321 -8.52 17.29 11.14
C PRO A 321 -9.86 16.64 11.50
N MET A 322 -10.97 17.39 11.41
CA MET A 322 -12.32 16.86 11.67
C MET A 322 -12.74 15.79 10.66
N MET A 323 -12.28 15.90 9.41
CA MET A 323 -12.60 14.97 8.32
C MET A 323 -11.68 13.73 8.30
N LEU A 324 -10.74 13.59 9.24
CA LEU A 324 -9.82 12.45 9.32
C LEU A 324 -10.51 11.07 9.27
N PRO A 325 -11.65 10.81 9.97
CA PRO A 325 -12.33 9.52 9.86
C PRO A 325 -12.84 9.22 8.45
N VAL A 326 -13.32 10.26 7.74
CA VAL A 326 -13.83 10.12 6.38
C VAL A 326 -12.69 9.84 5.41
N PHE A 327 -11.58 10.58 5.53
CA PHE A 327 -10.40 10.33 4.70
C PHE A 327 -9.84 8.92 4.90
N PHE A 328 -9.77 8.45 6.14
CA PHE A 328 -9.29 7.10 6.44
C PHE A 328 -10.18 6.03 5.79
N VAL A 329 -11.51 6.07 5.98
CA VAL A 329 -12.41 5.06 5.41
C VAL A 329 -12.42 5.12 3.89
N ALA A 330 -12.35 6.31 3.29
CA ALA A 330 -12.29 6.47 1.85
C ALA A 330 -11.02 5.88 1.25
N ASP A 331 -9.86 6.14 1.86
CA ASP A 331 -8.57 5.60 1.43
C ASP A 331 -8.54 4.07 1.60
N TYR A 332 -8.92 3.57 2.78
CA TYR A 332 -9.01 2.14 3.06
C TYR A 332 -9.92 1.41 2.06
N ALA A 333 -11.13 1.93 1.81
CA ALA A 333 -12.04 1.35 0.84
C ALA A 333 -11.48 1.44 -0.60
N GLY A 334 -10.82 2.55 -0.96
CA GLY A 334 -10.17 2.72 -2.26
C GLY A 334 -9.12 1.64 -2.53
N TRP A 335 -8.28 1.34 -1.55
CA TRP A 335 -7.28 0.28 -1.65
C TRP A 335 -7.90 -1.12 -1.71
N LEU A 336 -8.92 -1.41 -0.90
CA LEU A 336 -9.64 -2.68 -1.02
C LEU A 336 -10.26 -2.86 -2.41
N TYR A 337 -10.88 -1.81 -2.96
CA TYR A 337 -11.39 -1.84 -4.34
C TYR A 337 -10.28 -2.14 -5.32
N TRP A 338 -9.14 -1.45 -5.21
CA TRP A 338 -7.99 -1.69 -6.07
C TRP A 338 -7.53 -3.15 -6.01
N PHE A 339 -7.37 -3.73 -4.83
CA PHE A 339 -6.97 -5.13 -4.65
C PHE A 339 -7.93 -6.11 -5.33
N GLY A 340 -9.24 -5.92 -5.19
CA GLY A 340 -10.23 -6.83 -5.75
C GLY A 340 -10.53 -6.65 -7.24
N HIS A 341 -10.04 -5.56 -7.86
CA HIS A 341 -10.23 -5.25 -9.29
C HIS A 341 -8.94 -5.29 -10.11
N ASN A 342 -7.78 -5.40 -9.46
CA ASN A 342 -6.47 -5.58 -10.09
C ASN A 342 -5.93 -6.97 -9.74
N LEU A 343 -6.71 -8.01 -10.03
CA LEU A 343 -6.33 -9.39 -9.79
C LEU A 343 -5.42 -9.87 -10.92
N SER A 344 -4.30 -10.50 -10.58
CA SER A 344 -3.41 -11.16 -11.52
C SER A 344 -4.02 -12.44 -12.07
N GLU A 345 -3.85 -12.67 -13.37
CA GLU A 345 -4.25 -13.94 -14.01
C GLU A 345 -3.38 -15.13 -13.60
N PHE A 346 -2.25 -14.91 -12.92
CA PHE A 346 -1.35 -15.95 -12.44
C PHE A 346 -1.75 -16.57 -11.09
N GLY A 347 -2.83 -16.09 -10.46
CA GLY A 347 -3.41 -16.75 -9.29
C GLY A 347 -3.82 -18.19 -9.61
N ALA A 348 -3.59 -19.10 -8.66
CA ALA A 348 -3.98 -20.51 -8.82
C ALA A 348 -5.50 -20.70 -9.03
N PHE A 349 -6.30 -19.80 -8.46
CA PHE A 349 -7.75 -19.74 -8.63
C PHE A 349 -8.16 -18.43 -9.29
N THR A 350 -8.87 -18.52 -10.41
CA THR A 350 -9.47 -17.34 -11.04
C THR A 350 -10.77 -16.98 -10.32
N VAL A 351 -10.77 -15.84 -9.63
CA VAL A 351 -11.97 -15.25 -9.04
C VAL A 351 -12.43 -14.06 -9.88
N LYS A 352 -13.74 -13.80 -9.91
CA LYS A 352 -14.28 -12.60 -10.56
C LYS A 352 -13.88 -11.37 -9.74
N PRO A 353 -13.69 -10.19 -10.37
CA PRO A 353 -13.48 -8.95 -9.65
C PRO A 353 -14.54 -8.77 -8.57
N PHE A 354 -14.09 -8.37 -7.38
CA PHE A 354 -14.93 -8.22 -6.21
C PHE A 354 -14.44 -7.07 -5.34
N MET A 355 -15.20 -6.72 -4.32
CA MET A 355 -14.80 -5.77 -3.31
C MET A 355 -14.52 -6.55 -2.01
N PRO A 356 -13.26 -6.59 -1.51
CA PRO A 356 -12.98 -7.08 -0.18
C PRO A 356 -13.84 -6.33 0.85
N THR A 357 -14.22 -7.03 1.91
CA THR A 357 -15.15 -6.50 2.92
C THR A 357 -14.57 -5.28 3.62
N VAL A 358 -15.16 -4.11 3.39
CA VAL A 358 -14.79 -2.86 4.08
C VAL A 358 -15.23 -2.90 5.55
N PHE A 359 -16.44 -3.39 5.81
CA PHE A 359 -17.00 -3.49 7.16
C PHE A 359 -17.97 -4.67 7.24
N GLY A 360 -17.88 -5.44 8.33
CA GLY A 360 -18.76 -6.58 8.60
C GLY A 360 -18.14 -7.91 8.20
N VAL A 361 -19.00 -8.86 7.83
CA VAL A 361 -18.62 -10.22 7.42
C VAL A 361 -18.87 -10.37 5.92
N GLY A 362 -17.87 -10.89 5.21
CA GLY A 362 -17.98 -11.29 3.81
C GLY A 362 -17.50 -12.71 3.57
N LYS A 363 -17.58 -13.12 2.31
CA LYS A 363 -17.14 -14.43 1.88
C LYS A 363 -16.53 -14.36 0.49
N VAL A 364 -15.35 -14.94 0.34
CA VAL A 364 -14.64 -15.08 -0.94
C VAL A 364 -14.21 -16.53 -1.05
N ALA A 365 -14.79 -17.26 -2.02
CA ALA A 365 -14.63 -18.70 -2.14
C ALA A 365 -14.95 -19.43 -0.80
N GLN A 366 -13.98 -20.13 -0.22
CA GLN A 366 -14.11 -20.86 1.06
C GLN A 366 -13.68 -20.02 2.27
N PHE A 367 -13.18 -18.80 2.07
CA PHE A 367 -12.76 -17.90 3.13
C PHE A 367 -13.92 -17.03 3.58
N ALA A 368 -14.16 -16.98 4.89
CA ALA A 368 -14.95 -15.93 5.50
C ALA A 368 -14.02 -14.78 5.91
N THR A 369 -14.41 -13.55 5.57
CA THR A 369 -13.66 -12.33 5.83
C THR A 369 -14.36 -11.54 6.92
N TYR A 370 -13.63 -11.10 7.94
CA TYR A 370 -14.12 -10.23 9.00
C TYR A 370 -13.34 -8.94 8.94
N SER A 371 -14.03 -7.80 8.92
CA SER A 371 -13.39 -6.48 8.84
C SER A 371 -14.12 -5.49 9.73
N TYR A 372 -13.42 -4.93 10.72
CA TYR A 372 -14.02 -4.03 11.70
C TYR A 372 -13.02 -2.97 12.17
N PRO A 373 -13.53 -1.80 12.62
CA PRO A 373 -12.71 -0.81 13.29
C PRO A 373 -12.08 -1.37 14.56
N ASP A 374 -10.84 -0.96 14.81
CA ASP A 374 -10.14 -1.18 16.07
C ASP A 374 -10.18 0.11 16.92
N TYR A 375 -9.60 0.08 18.12
CA TYR A 375 -9.64 1.19 19.06
C TYR A 375 -8.99 2.47 18.50
N GLY A 376 -7.98 2.35 17.63
CA GLY A 376 -7.37 3.51 16.96
C GLY A 376 -8.36 4.28 16.08
N PHE A 377 -9.33 3.60 15.45
CA PHE A 377 -10.42 4.29 14.74
C PHE A 377 -11.37 4.99 15.72
N GLY A 378 -11.61 4.40 16.89
CA GLY A 378 -12.33 5.06 17.98
C GLY A 378 -11.64 6.37 18.43
N LEU A 379 -10.31 6.38 18.51
CA LEU A 379 -9.54 7.59 18.80
C LEU A 379 -9.64 8.63 17.67
N ILE A 380 -9.62 8.19 16.39
CA ILE A 380 -9.84 9.08 15.23
C ILE A 380 -11.23 9.73 15.30
N MET A 381 -12.27 8.96 15.64
CA MET A 381 -13.62 9.49 15.84
C MET A 381 -13.66 10.50 17.00
N LEU A 382 -12.95 10.24 18.10
CA LEU A 382 -12.86 11.17 19.22
C LEU A 382 -12.17 12.48 18.81
N VAL A 383 -11.09 12.44 18.02
CA VAL A 383 -10.46 13.65 17.46
C VAL A 383 -11.45 14.45 16.61
N ALA A 384 -12.25 13.79 15.76
CA ALA A 384 -13.27 14.45 14.97
C ALA A 384 -14.34 15.14 15.84
N VAL A 385 -14.79 14.49 16.91
CA VAL A 385 -15.73 15.09 17.87
C VAL A 385 -15.12 16.29 18.58
N LEU A 386 -13.88 16.17 19.10
CA LEU A 386 -13.20 17.27 19.80
C LEU A 386 -13.00 18.48 18.89
N THR A 387 -12.57 18.25 17.65
CA THR A 387 -12.36 19.32 16.66
C THR A 387 -13.67 19.95 16.20
N ALA A 388 -14.76 19.18 16.09
CA ALA A 388 -16.11 19.70 15.85
C ALA A 388 -16.60 20.60 17.00
N LEU A 389 -16.40 20.18 18.25
CA LEU A 389 -16.72 21.01 19.42
C LEU A 389 -15.89 22.30 19.45
N MET A 390 -14.60 22.24 19.14
CA MET A 390 -13.75 23.43 19.00
C MET A 390 -14.28 24.39 17.93
N ALA A 391 -14.68 23.86 16.76
CA ALA A 391 -15.23 24.65 15.66
C ALA A 391 -16.54 25.35 16.07
N LEU A 392 -17.45 24.62 16.73
CA LEU A 392 -18.73 25.15 17.21
C LEU A 392 -18.54 26.25 18.27
N LEU A 393 -17.64 26.03 19.24
CA LEU A 393 -17.34 27.02 20.28
C LEU A 393 -16.77 28.30 19.66
N ARG A 394 -15.86 28.19 18.69
CA ARG A 394 -15.30 29.35 17.98
C ARG A 394 -16.35 30.06 17.11
N TYR A 395 -17.25 29.30 16.48
CA TYR A 395 -18.31 29.87 15.65
C TYR A 395 -19.24 30.76 16.47
N LYS A 396 -19.62 30.30 17.68
CA LYS A 396 -20.45 31.03 18.65
C LYS A 396 -19.75 32.22 19.30
N GLU A 397 -18.42 32.30 19.26
CA GLU A 397 -17.71 33.51 19.71
C GLU A 397 -17.75 34.63 18.65
N ASN A 398 -17.86 34.25 17.38
CA ASN A 398 -17.82 35.19 16.25
C ASN A 398 -19.21 35.73 15.85
N HIS A 399 -20.29 35.11 16.32
CA HIS A 399 -21.71 35.47 16.10
C HIS A 399 -22.42 35.49 17.43
#